data_AF-A0A958M4T7-F1
#
_entry.id   AF-A0A958M4T7-F1
#
_cell.length_a   1.000
_cell.length_b   1.000
_cell.length_c   1.000
_cell.angle_alpha   90.00
_cell.angle_beta   90.00
_cell.angle_gamma   90.00
#
_symmetry.space_group_name_H-M   'P 1'
#
loop_
_entity.id
_entity.type
_entity.pdbx_description
1 polymer ?
#
loop_
_entity_poly.entity_id
_entity_poly.type
_entity_poly.pdbx_seq_one_letter_code
_entity_poly.pdbx_strand_id
1 'polypeptide(L)' 'MKLTREAKTGIIIVAGIVAFIFGLSYLKSSPLFDNSKTFYAVYDNVGGLQPGTQVSINGYNVGNVTSINFKDSSGKLLV' A
#
# COMPACT_ATOMS: atom_id res chain seq x y z
N MET A 1 -31.75 -22.38 18.39
CA MET A 1 -30.76 -23.41 18.02
C MET A 1 -29.49 -23.15 18.81
N LYS A 2 -29.00 -24.11 19.62
CA LYS A 2 -27.74 -23.94 20.38
C LYS A 2 -26.58 -24.21 19.43
N LEU A 3 -25.72 -23.22 19.21
CA LEU A 3 -24.48 -23.42 18.48
C LEU A 3 -23.62 -24.43 19.25
N THR A 4 -23.17 -25.50 18.60
CA THR A 4 -22.31 -26.51 19.22
C THR A 4 -20.93 -25.93 19.52
N ARG A 5 -20.21 -26.50 20.49
CA ARG A 5 -18.93 -25.95 20.96
C ARG A 5 -17.89 -25.90 19.82
N GLU A 6 -17.97 -26.86 18.91
CA GLU A 6 -17.15 -27.02 17.72
C GLU A 6 -17.38 -25.86 16.74
N ALA A 7 -18.65 -25.50 16.49
CA ALA A 7 -19.01 -24.38 15.63
C ALA A 7 -18.55 -23.03 16.22
N LYS A 8 -18.61 -22.86 17.53
CA LYS A 8 -18.11 -21.65 18.21
C LYS A 8 -16.60 -21.50 18.06
N THR A 9 -15.84 -22.59 18.21
CA THR A 9 -14.39 -22.60 17.99
C THR A 9 -14.04 -22.29 16.53
N GLY A 10 -14.77 -22.88 15.58
CA GLY A 10 -14.57 -22.60 14.14
C GLY A 10 -14.73 -21.12 13.80
N ILE A 11 -15.75 -20.45 14.34
CA ILE A 11 -15.98 -19.01 14.11
C ILE A 11 -14.82 -18.17 14.67
N ILE A 12 -14.29 -18.51 15.85
CA ILE A 12 -13.17 -17.78 16.47
C ILE A 12 -11.90 -17.91 15.60
N ILE A 13 -11.63 -19.11 15.08
CA ILE A 13 -10.47 -19.34 14.20
C ILE A 13 -10.61 -18.53 12.91
N VAL A 14 -11.79 -18.56 12.27
CA VAL A 14 -12.04 -17.79 11.04
C VAL A 14 -11.92 -16.29 11.30
N ALA A 15 -12.50 -15.79 12.39
CA ALA A 15 -12.37 -14.40 12.79
C ALA A 15 -10.91 -13.99 13.05
N GLY A 16 -10.11 -14.88 13.66
CA GLY A 16 -8.69 -14.67 13.90
C GLY A 16 -7.88 -14.57 12.60
N ILE A 17 -8.14 -15.44 11.62
CA ILE A 17 -7.48 -15.39 10.30
C ILE A 17 -7.83 -14.09 9.57
N VAL A 18 -9.10 -13.71 9.58
CA VAL A 18 -9.54 -12.43 8.98
C VAL A 18 -8.84 -11.27 9.67
N ALA A 19 -8.86 -11.20 11.01
CA ALA A 19 -8.19 -10.15 11.76
C ALA A 19 -6.67 -10.11 11.49
N PHE A 20 -6.03 -11.26 11.30
CA PHE A 20 -4.61 -11.36 10.99
C PHE A 20 -4.29 -10.79 9.60
N ILE A 21 -5.07 -11.13 8.57
CA ILE A 21 -4.90 -10.59 7.22
C ILE A 21 -5.13 -9.08 7.22
N PHE A 22 -6.19 -8.60 7.89
CA PHE A 22 -6.46 -7.17 8.02
C PHE A 22 -5.36 -6.45 8.80
N GLY A 23 -4.85 -7.04 9.88
CA GLY A 23 -3.74 -6.50 10.65
C GLY A 23 -2.48 -6.35 9.80
N LEU A 24 -2.09 -7.40 9.06
CA LEU A 24 -0.92 -7.34 8.18
C LEU A 24 -1.08 -6.28 7.08
N SER A 25 -2.28 -6.13 6.51
CA SER A 25 -2.50 -5.10 5.50
C SER A 25 -2.50 -3.68 6.07
N TYR A 26 -3.00 -3.50 7.29
CA TYR A 26 -2.92 -2.23 8.02
C TYR A 26 -1.45 -1.83 8.27
N LEU A 27 -0.62 -2.77 8.74
CA LEU A 27 0.82 -2.53 8.95
C LEU A 27 1.54 -2.22 7.63
N LYS A 28 1.14 -2.83 6.52
CA LYS A 28 1.72 -2.61 5.19
C LYS A 28 1.31 -1.30 4.52
N SER A 29 0.45 -0.51 5.16
CA SER A 29 -0.14 0.73 4.59
C SER A 29 -0.68 0.58 3.16
N SER A 30 -0.96 -0.66 2.73
CA SER A 30 -1.58 -0.99 1.46
C SER A 30 -3.08 -1.03 1.71
N PRO A 31 -3.86 -0.08 1.19
CA PRO A 31 -5.29 -0.09 1.47
C PRO A 31 -5.89 -1.29 0.74
N LEU A 32 -6.52 -2.20 1.48
CA LEU A 32 -7.17 -3.41 0.92
C LEU A 32 -8.27 -3.07 -0.10
N PHE A 33 -8.73 -1.82 -0.10
CA PHE A 33 -9.74 -1.25 -0.98
C PHE A 33 -9.31 0.16 -1.45
N ASP A 34 -8.10 0.28 -1.99
CA ASP A 34 -7.67 1.58 -2.49
C ASP A 34 -8.32 1.94 -3.84
N ASN A 35 -8.87 3.15 -3.94
CA ASN A 35 -9.24 3.78 -5.21
C ASN A 35 -8.15 4.75 -5.67
N SER A 36 -6.93 4.63 -5.12
CA SER A 36 -5.81 5.47 -5.51
C SER A 36 -5.49 5.27 -6.98
N LYS A 37 -5.25 6.40 -7.66
CA LYS A 37 -4.76 6.42 -9.03
C LYS A 37 -3.25 6.55 -8.97
N THR A 38 -2.53 5.56 -9.48
CA THR A 38 -1.08 5.65 -9.66
C THR A 38 -0.80 6.52 -10.88
N PHE A 39 0.00 7.56 -10.67
CA PHE A 39 0.50 8.43 -11.73
C PHE A 39 1.99 8.23 -11.88
N TYR A 40 2.48 8.34 -13.12
CA TYR A 40 3.90 8.18 -13.44
C TYR A 40 4.44 9.49 -14.00
N ALA A 41 5.62 9.88 -13.54
CA ALA A 41 6.35 11.05 -14.01
C ALA A 41 7.76 10.65 -14.44
N VAL A 42 8.27 11.31 -15.48
CA VAL A 42 9.60 11.03 -16.01
C VAL A 42 10.52 12.20 -15.70
N TYR A 43 11.63 11.91 -15.04
CA TYR A 43 12.63 12.90 -14.65
C TYR A 43 14.02 12.47 -15.14
N ASP A 44 14.85 13.46 -15.47
CA ASP A 44 16.26 13.22 -15.82
C ASP A 44 17.13 13.03 -14.57
N ASN A 45 16.73 13.61 -13.43
CA ASN A 45 17.38 13.43 -12.14
C ASN A 45 16.36 13.61 -11.01
N VAL A 46 16.39 12.73 -9.99
CA VAL A 46 15.48 12.79 -8.83
C VAL A 46 16.19 13.14 -7.51
N GLY A 47 17.45 13.55 -7.54
CA GLY A 47 18.13 14.19 -6.39
C GLY A 47 18.00 13.46 -5.04
N GLY A 48 18.12 12.14 -5.00
CA GLY A 48 18.04 11.37 -3.75
C GLY A 48 16.63 11.09 -3.22
N LEU A 49 15.61 11.27 -4.07
CA LEU A 49 14.23 10.85 -3.78
C LEU A 49 14.20 9.37 -3.39
N GLN A 50 13.48 9.04 -2.32
CA GLN A 50 13.32 7.68 -1.84
C GLN A 50 11.85 7.24 -1.93
N PRO A 51 11.58 5.95 -2.18
CA PRO A 51 10.23 5.40 -2.03
C PRO A 51 9.67 5.73 -0.64
N GLY A 52 8.43 6.20 -0.57
CA GLY A 52 7.79 6.68 0.65
C GLY A 52 7.93 8.19 0.90
N THR A 53 8.67 8.92 0.06
CA THR A 53 8.72 10.39 0.14
C THR A 53 7.35 10.98 -0.13
N GLN A 54 6.93 11.95 0.68
CA GLN A 54 5.63 12.62 0.56
C GLN A 54 5.59 13.53 -0.67
N VAL A 55 4.51 13.42 -1.45
CA VAL A 55 4.22 14.28 -2.61
C VAL A 55 3.20 15.32 -2.17
N SER A 56 3.52 16.60 -2.37
CA SER A 56 2.63 17.71 -2.01
C SER A 56 2.33 18.61 -3.21
N ILE A 57 1.11 19.13 -3.24
CA ILE A 57 0.68 20.16 -4.18
C ILE A 57 0.34 21.41 -3.37
N ASN A 58 1.01 22.53 -3.63
CA ASN A 58 0.83 23.79 -2.90
C ASN A 58 0.93 23.64 -1.36
N GLY A 59 1.80 22.74 -0.88
CA GLY A 59 1.99 22.48 0.55
C GLY A 59 0.97 21.52 1.18
N TYR A 60 0.00 21.00 0.41
CA TYR A 60 -0.91 19.97 0.87
C TYR A 60 -0.42 18.58 0.44
N ASN A 61 -0.34 17.64 1.37
CA ASN A 61 0.05 16.25 1.08
C ASN A 61 -1.04 15.54 0.27
N VAL A 62 -0.70 15.09 -0.93
CA VAL A 62 -1.60 14.38 -1.86
C VAL A 62 -1.25 12.91 -2.03
N GLY A 63 -0.11 12.43 -1.51
CA GLY A 63 0.30 11.04 -1.65
C GLY A 63 1.77 10.81 -1.31
N ASN A 64 2.26 9.62 -1.64
CA ASN A 64 3.66 9.25 -1.44
C ASN A 64 4.22 8.59 -2.71
N VAL A 65 5.52 8.75 -2.94
CA VAL A 65 6.24 8.07 -4.03
C VAL A 65 6.21 6.56 -3.79
N THR A 66 5.66 5.80 -4.72
CA THR A 66 5.55 4.34 -4.56
C THR A 66 6.85 3.62 -4.96
N SER A 67 7.46 4.00 -6.07
CA SER A 67 8.69 3.37 -6.57
C SER A 67 9.44 4.31 -7.50
N ILE A 68 10.75 4.13 -7.62
CA ILE A 68 11.58 4.86 -8.58
C ILE A 68 12.33 3.81 -9.41
N ASN A 69 12.09 3.78 -10.71
CA ASN A 69 12.70 2.82 -11.63
C ASN A 69 13.35 3.55 -12.80
N PHE A 70 14.31 2.91 -13.46
CA PHE A 70 14.80 3.42 -14.74
C PHE A 70 13.77 3.14 -15.82
N LYS A 71 13.40 4.19 -16.59
CA LYS A 71 12.43 4.06 -17.68
C LYS A 71 12.97 3.22 -18.82
N ASP A 72 14.27 3.36 -19.13
CA ASP A 72 14.95 2.68 -20.24
C ASP A 72 16.48 2.87 -20.17
N SER A 73 17.22 2.34 -21.14
CA SER A 73 18.66 2.55 -21.39
C SER A 73 19.05 4.03 -21.65
N SER A 74 18.07 4.92 -21.76
CA SER A 74 18.26 6.38 -21.85
C SER A 74 18.68 7.02 -20.51
N GLY A 75 18.68 6.27 -19.40
CA GLY A 75 19.06 6.78 -18.07
C GLY A 75 18.01 7.65 -17.38
N LYS A 76 16.84 7.86 -17.99
CA LYS A 76 15.71 8.61 -17.41
C LYS A 76 15.02 7.79 -16.31
N LEU A 77 14.53 8.48 -15.30
CA LEU A 77 13.87 7.89 -14.14
C LEU A 77 12.35 8.01 -14.27
N LEU A 78 11.66 6.92 -13.98
CA LEU A 78 10.22 6.80 -13.89
C LEU A 78 9.85 6.70 -12.41
N VAL A 79 9.10 7.68 -11.94
CA VAL A 79 8.64 7.85 -10.56
C VAL A 79 7.13 7.70 -10.52
#